data_AF-R6CZ27-F1
#
_entry.id   AF-R6CZ27-F1
#
_cell.length_a   1.000
_cell.length_b   1.000
_cell.length_c   1.000
_cell.angle_alpha   90.00
_cell.angle_beta   90.00
_cell.angle_gamma   90.00
#
_symmetry.space_group_name_H-M   'P 1'
#
loop_
_entity.id
_entity.type
_entity.pdbx_description
1 polymer ?
#
loop_
_entity_poly.entity_id
_entity_poly.type
_entity_poly.pdbx_seq_one_letter_code
_entity_poly.pdbx_strand_id
1 'polypeptide(L)'
;MMPGMGGIEMTRRIKSVKETAHIPIIVVSGRHEMEQQMEALSAGAEMYITKPFSAEYLRISVCQVIERKEVLKNYFSSPISSFEKSDGKLTHKESKKFLQSVLKIINDNITNKDLTPRYIADRLAISPRSLYRKMEEIGEDSPTDLIKKCRLHIAKDLLLTTKKTIDEIVFDSGFSNKVTFFKVFREKYECTPKEFRQKHLAEVQ
;
A
#
# COMPACT_ATOMS: atom_id res chain seq x y z
N MET A 1 33.86 -0.49 -2.55
CA MET A 1 33.15 -1.66 -1.99
C MET A 1 33.17 -1.54 -0.47
N MET A 2 32.13 -1.98 0.24
CA MET A 2 32.16 -1.99 1.70
C MET A 2 33.16 -3.05 2.19
N PRO A 3 33.96 -2.79 3.25
CA PRO A 3 34.87 -3.79 3.79
C PRO A 3 34.09 -4.94 4.43
N GLY A 4 34.43 -6.19 4.11
CA GLY A 4 33.96 -7.38 4.82
C GLY A 4 32.55 -7.91 4.48
N MET A 5 31.66 -7.13 3.86
CA MET A 5 30.32 -7.58 3.47
C MET A 5 29.76 -6.81 2.27
N GLY A 6 29.13 -7.52 1.33
CA GLY A 6 28.44 -6.91 0.19
C GLY A 6 27.15 -6.20 0.60
N GLY A 7 26.77 -5.13 -0.11
CA GLY A 7 25.53 -4.39 0.18
C GLY A 7 24.27 -5.26 0.11
N ILE A 8 24.21 -6.19 -0.85
CA ILE A 8 23.09 -7.13 -1.02
C ILE A 8 23.04 -8.15 0.11
N GLU A 9 24.19 -8.66 0.54
CA GLU A 9 24.27 -9.59 1.67
C GLU A 9 23.84 -8.92 2.98
N MET A 10 24.24 -7.66 3.19
CA MET A 10 23.76 -6.84 4.30
C MET A 10 22.24 -6.64 4.22
N THR A 11 21.68 -6.34 3.05
CA THR A 11 20.22 -6.24 2.84
C THR A 11 19.54 -7.53 3.27
N ARG A 12 20.02 -8.69 2.81
CA ARG A 12 19.46 -10.00 3.13
C ARG A 12 19.49 -10.26 4.63
N ARG A 13 20.60 -9.94 5.29
CA ARG A 13 20.75 -10.09 6.74
C ARG A 13 19.78 -9.21 7.52
N ILE A 14 19.66 -7.93 7.16
CA ILE A 14 18.69 -7.02 7.78
C ILE A 14 17.26 -7.54 7.58
N LYS A 15 16.92 -7.98 6.37
CA LYS A 15 15.57 -8.47 6.05
C LYS A 15 15.24 -9.82 6.68
N SER A 16 16.25 -10.62 7.07
CA SER A 16 16.06 -11.91 7.75
C SER A 16 15.73 -11.81 9.24
N VAL A 17 16.04 -10.68 9.89
CA VAL A 17 15.85 -10.48 11.34
C VAL A 17 14.56 -9.72 11.58
N LYS A 18 13.61 -10.30 12.34
CA LYS A 18 12.26 -9.75 12.53
C LYS A 18 12.27 -8.30 13.06
N GLU A 19 13.21 -7.99 13.95
CA GLU A 19 13.40 -6.70 14.59
C GLU A 19 13.87 -5.62 13.61
N THR A 20 14.48 -5.99 12.49
CA THR A 20 15.05 -5.03 11.52
C THR A 20 14.48 -5.19 10.11
N ALA A 21 13.73 -6.26 9.83
CA ALA A 21 13.15 -6.55 8.53
C ALA A 21 12.17 -5.47 8.03
N HIS A 22 11.55 -4.76 8.97
CA HIS A 22 10.61 -3.68 8.70
C HIS A 22 11.30 -2.34 8.35
N ILE A 23 12.64 -2.28 8.39
CA ILE A 23 13.40 -1.10 7.99
C ILE A 23 13.51 -1.09 6.46
N PRO A 24 13.07 -0.02 5.79
CA PRO A 24 13.21 0.09 4.35
C PRO A 24 14.67 0.31 3.96
N ILE A 25 15.09 -0.33 2.88
CA ILE A 25 16.45 -0.29 2.35
C ILE A 25 16.38 0.13 0.88
N ILE A 26 17.05 1.22 0.56
CA ILE A 26 17.33 1.63 -0.82
C ILE A 26 18.81 1.37 -1.06
N VAL A 27 19.11 0.50 -2.03
CA VAL A 27 20.48 0.19 -2.42
C VAL A 27 20.95 1.23 -3.42
N VAL A 28 22.06 1.90 -3.13
CA VAL A 28 22.66 2.88 -4.03
C VAL A 28 24.05 2.40 -4.45
N SER A 29 24.23 2.14 -5.74
CA SER A 29 25.42 1.42 -6.24
C SER A 29 25.94 2.00 -7.55
N GLY A 30 27.24 1.90 -7.80
CA GLY A 30 27.84 2.20 -9.11
C GLY A 30 27.75 1.04 -10.11
N ARG A 31 27.16 -0.09 -9.72
CA ARG A 31 26.99 -1.26 -10.61
C ARG A 31 25.69 -1.15 -11.38
N HIS A 32 25.78 -1.23 -12.70
CA HIS A 32 24.65 -1.11 -13.62
C HIS A 32 24.09 -2.46 -14.09
N GLU A 33 24.71 -3.58 -13.67
CA GLU A 33 24.29 -4.93 -14.06
C GLU A 33 22.84 -5.19 -13.61
N MET A 34 21.98 -5.59 -14.54
CA MET A 34 20.57 -5.92 -14.25
C MET A 34 20.43 -7.05 -13.22
N GLU A 35 21.33 -8.04 -13.28
CA GLU A 35 21.38 -9.14 -12.32
C GLU A 35 21.56 -8.65 -10.87
N GLN A 36 22.44 -7.67 -10.65
CA GLN A 36 22.64 -7.07 -9.33
C GLN A 36 21.40 -6.31 -8.84
N GLN A 37 20.66 -5.66 -9.74
CA GLN A 37 19.41 -4.98 -9.39
C GLN A 37 18.36 -6.01 -8.95
N MET A 38 18.19 -7.08 -9.72
CA MET A 38 17.27 -8.18 -9.41
C MET A 38 17.63 -8.86 -8.09
N GLU A 39 18.91 -9.09 -7.86
CA GLU A 39 19.40 -9.72 -6.63
C GLU A 39 19.13 -8.84 -5.40
N ALA A 40 19.34 -7.52 -5.50
CA ALA A 40 19.05 -6.58 -4.42
C ALA A 40 17.55 -6.52 -4.09
N LEU A 41 16.69 -6.48 -5.10
CA LEU A 41 15.23 -6.51 -4.90
C LEU A 41 14.78 -7.85 -4.29
N SER A 42 15.35 -8.97 -4.76
CA SER A 42 15.06 -10.30 -4.22
C SER A 42 15.56 -10.49 -2.78
N ALA A 43 16.64 -9.79 -2.40
CA ALA A 43 17.14 -9.72 -1.03
C ALA A 43 16.24 -8.87 -0.10
N GLY A 44 15.22 -8.20 -0.65
CA GLY A 44 14.22 -7.45 0.08
C GLY A 44 14.44 -5.93 0.10
N ALA A 45 15.34 -5.39 -0.73
CA ALA A 45 15.45 -3.95 -0.92
C ALA A 45 14.18 -3.40 -1.60
N GLU A 46 13.72 -2.24 -1.14
CA GLU A 46 12.59 -1.53 -1.72
C GLU A 46 12.93 -0.88 -3.06
N MET A 47 14.22 -0.54 -3.27
CA MET A 47 14.69 0.06 -4.50
C MET A 47 16.19 -0.15 -4.69
N TYR A 48 16.63 -0.18 -5.95
CA TYR A 48 18.02 -0.11 -6.35
C TYR A 48 18.23 1.11 -7.26
N ILE A 49 19.16 1.98 -6.90
CA ILE A 49 19.49 3.22 -7.63
C ILE A 49 20.94 3.16 -8.07
N THR A 50 21.16 3.27 -9.38
CA THR A 50 22.50 3.35 -9.96
C THR A 50 23.09 4.75 -9.85
N LYS A 51 24.39 4.85 -9.59
CA LYS A 51 25.17 6.09 -9.72
C LYS A 51 25.60 6.29 -11.17
N PRO A 52 25.65 7.53 -11.70
CA PRO A 52 25.21 8.76 -11.06
C PRO A 52 23.68 8.84 -10.97
N PHE A 53 23.16 9.47 -9.91
CA PHE A 53 21.74 9.72 -9.72
C PHE A 53 21.50 11.21 -9.41
N SER A 54 20.31 11.70 -9.72
CA SER A 54 19.87 13.02 -9.26
C SER A 54 19.60 12.97 -7.75
N ALA A 55 20.15 13.91 -6.99
CA ALA A 55 19.86 14.06 -5.57
C ALA A 55 18.35 14.22 -5.31
N GLU A 56 17.64 14.87 -6.23
CA GLU A 56 16.19 15.02 -6.17
C GLU A 56 15.46 13.70 -6.39
N TYR A 57 15.91 12.88 -7.36
CA TYR A 57 15.36 11.54 -7.58
C TYR A 57 15.52 10.66 -6.33
N LEU A 58 16.68 10.69 -5.68
CA LEU A 58 16.90 9.97 -4.43
C LEU A 58 15.99 10.51 -3.32
N ARG A 59 15.87 11.83 -3.18
CA ARG A 59 15.00 12.47 -2.19
C ARG A 59 13.55 12.04 -2.35
N ILE A 60 13.00 12.10 -3.57
CA ILE A 60 11.63 11.66 -3.87
C ILE A 60 11.46 10.18 -3.56
N SER A 61 12.43 9.33 -3.94
CA SER A 61 12.38 7.90 -3.67
C SER A 61 12.38 7.58 -2.17
N VAL A 62 13.22 8.28 -1.39
CA VAL A 62 13.24 8.17 0.08
C VAL A 62 11.90 8.64 0.67
N CYS A 63 11.38 9.80 0.25
CA CYS A 63 10.07 10.28 0.70
C CYS A 63 8.96 9.28 0.42
N GLN A 64 8.92 8.68 -0.78
CA GLN A 64 7.93 7.67 -1.14
C GLN A 64 8.03 6.41 -0.28
N VAL A 65 9.25 5.93 -0.02
CA VAL A 65 9.47 4.73 0.80
C VAL A 65 9.10 4.99 2.27
N ILE A 66 9.43 6.16 2.79
CA ILE A 66 9.00 6.61 4.12
C ILE A 66 7.48 6.78 4.16
N GLU A 67 6.87 7.43 3.18
CA GLU A 67 5.43 7.65 3.12
C GLU A 67 4.67 6.33 3.03
N ARG A 68 5.11 5.35 2.24
CA ARG A 68 4.48 4.02 2.24
C ARG A 68 4.57 3.34 3.61
N LYS A 69 5.72 3.46 4.27
CA LYS A 69 5.90 2.95 5.64
C LYS A 69 5.02 3.70 6.63
N GLU A 70 4.95 5.02 6.53
CA GLU A 70 4.15 5.88 7.41
C GLU A 70 2.66 5.76 7.10
N VAL A 71 2.22 5.48 5.88
CA VAL A 71 0.82 5.16 5.56
C VAL A 71 0.47 3.83 6.19
N LEU A 72 1.34 2.82 6.09
CA LEU A 72 1.12 1.53 6.73
C LEU A 72 1.18 1.64 8.26
N LYS A 73 2.16 2.38 8.78
CA LYS A 73 2.34 2.64 10.21
C LYS A 73 1.22 3.50 10.75
N ASN A 74 0.82 4.61 10.12
CA ASN A 74 -0.34 5.44 10.48
C ASN A 74 -1.64 4.70 10.26
N TYR A 75 -1.76 3.78 9.31
CA TYR A 75 -2.87 2.84 9.27
C TYR A 75 -2.86 1.93 10.52
N PHE A 76 -1.66 1.56 11.00
CA PHE A 76 -1.42 0.82 12.23
C PHE A 76 -1.11 1.68 13.49
N SER A 77 -1.26 3.02 13.49
CA SER A 77 -0.88 3.97 14.56
C SER A 77 -1.73 5.24 14.61
N SER A 78 -2.65 5.41 13.65
CA SER A 78 -3.85 6.24 13.79
C SER A 78 -4.59 5.78 15.05
N PRO A 79 -5.40 6.65 15.70
CA PRO A 79 -6.22 6.37 16.91
C PRO A 79 -7.04 5.05 16.95
N ILE A 80 -6.93 4.20 15.94
CA ILE A 80 -7.53 2.88 15.78
C ILE A 80 -6.63 1.73 16.31
N SER A 81 -5.31 1.91 16.52
CA SER A 81 -4.42 0.77 16.81
C SER A 81 -3.80 0.70 18.22
N SER A 82 -4.05 1.70 19.05
CA SER A 82 -3.52 1.76 20.41
C SER A 82 -4.42 2.65 21.25
N PHE A 83 -5.43 2.07 21.90
CA PHE A 83 -5.95 2.68 23.12
C PHE A 83 -4.91 2.47 24.23
N GLU A 84 -4.10 3.48 24.50
CA GLU A 84 -3.93 3.93 25.88
C GLU A 84 -5.04 4.95 26.15
N LYS A 85 -5.87 4.65 27.16
CA LYS A 85 -6.93 5.45 27.80
C LYS A 85 -7.46 6.70 27.05
N SER A 86 -8.66 6.58 26.51
CA SER A 86 -9.71 7.59 26.66
C SER A 86 -11.09 6.91 26.62
N ASP A 87 -11.88 7.13 27.66
CA ASP A 87 -13.32 6.84 27.79
C ASP A 87 -13.83 5.40 27.54
N GLY A 88 -13.20 4.43 28.18
CA GLY A 88 -13.96 3.32 28.79
C GLY A 88 -14.60 2.26 27.87
N LYS A 89 -14.17 2.08 26.61
CA LYS A 89 -14.57 0.89 25.81
C LYS A 89 -13.38 0.21 25.12
N LEU A 90 -13.22 -1.08 25.42
CA LEU A 90 -12.11 -1.95 25.02
C LEU A 90 -12.23 -2.42 23.55
N THR A 91 -11.13 -2.45 22.79
CA THR A 91 -11.04 -3.23 21.54
C THR A 91 -9.85 -4.21 21.59
N HIS A 92 -10.12 -5.48 21.28
CA HIS A 92 -9.33 -6.69 21.62
C HIS A 92 -8.20 -6.98 20.60
N LYS A 93 -7.10 -7.65 21.00
CA LYS A 93 -6.00 -8.13 20.09
C LYS A 93 -6.51 -8.94 18.89
N GLU A 94 -7.65 -9.59 19.04
CA GLU A 94 -8.33 -10.37 18.02
C GLU A 94 -8.95 -9.50 16.91
N SER A 95 -9.47 -8.32 17.26
CA SER A 95 -10.00 -7.34 16.31
C SER A 95 -8.94 -6.90 15.31
N LYS A 96 -7.71 -6.66 15.78
CA LYS A 96 -6.58 -6.29 14.90
C LYS A 96 -6.21 -7.42 13.94
N LYS A 97 -6.13 -8.67 14.42
CA LYS A 97 -5.87 -9.83 13.57
C LYS A 97 -6.97 -10.04 12.53
N PHE A 98 -8.22 -9.81 12.92
CA PHE A 98 -9.37 -9.90 12.03
C PHE A 98 -9.27 -8.88 10.89
N LEU A 99 -9.06 -7.60 11.21
CA LEU A 99 -8.91 -6.54 10.21
C LEU A 99 -7.73 -6.83 9.25
N GLN A 100 -6.59 -7.27 9.78
CA GLN A 100 -5.46 -7.67 8.93
C GLN A 100 -5.82 -8.79 7.95
N SER A 101 -6.61 -9.76 8.38
CA SER A 101 -7.05 -10.86 7.53
C SER A 101 -7.98 -10.35 6.41
N VAL A 102 -8.89 -9.42 6.72
CA VAL A 102 -9.77 -8.75 5.74
C VAL A 102 -8.95 -8.02 4.68
N LEU A 103 -8.01 -7.16 5.11
CA LEU A 103 -7.18 -6.37 4.18
C LEU A 103 -6.31 -7.24 3.29
N LYS A 104 -5.74 -8.32 3.84
CA LYS A 104 -4.96 -9.27 3.07
C LYS A 104 -5.79 -9.87 1.95
N ILE A 105 -7.01 -10.33 2.25
CA ILE A 105 -7.91 -10.88 1.24
C ILE A 105 -8.23 -9.84 0.16
N ILE A 106 -8.51 -8.59 0.54
CA ILE A 106 -8.78 -7.50 -0.41
C ILE A 106 -7.58 -7.27 -1.33
N ASN A 107 -6.38 -7.12 -0.75
CA ASN A 107 -5.16 -6.80 -1.50
C ASN A 107 -4.78 -7.92 -2.48
N ASP A 108 -4.82 -9.17 -2.02
CA ASP A 108 -4.49 -10.35 -2.83
C ASP A 108 -5.49 -10.57 -3.98
N ASN A 109 -6.65 -9.90 -3.96
CA ASN A 109 -7.74 -10.09 -4.92
C ASN A 109 -8.25 -8.76 -5.51
N ILE A 110 -7.44 -7.69 -5.51
CA ILE A 110 -7.97 -6.34 -5.77
C ILE A 110 -8.60 -6.16 -7.16
N THR A 111 -8.00 -6.81 -8.18
CA THR A 111 -8.46 -6.85 -9.57
C THR A 111 -9.56 -7.89 -9.82
N ASN A 112 -9.84 -8.75 -8.84
CA ASN A 112 -10.89 -9.76 -8.96
C ASN A 112 -12.26 -9.08 -9.00
N LYS A 113 -13.03 -9.34 -10.07
CA LYS A 113 -14.39 -8.80 -10.25
C LYS A 113 -15.37 -9.35 -9.20
N ASP A 114 -15.10 -10.53 -8.66
CA ASP A 114 -15.92 -11.20 -7.65
C ASP A 114 -15.56 -10.78 -6.21
N LEU A 115 -14.58 -9.88 -6.04
CA LEU A 115 -14.23 -9.32 -4.74
C LEU A 115 -15.41 -8.49 -4.20
N THR A 116 -16.18 -9.13 -3.34
CA THR A 116 -17.37 -8.62 -2.68
C THR A 116 -17.28 -8.87 -1.17
N PRO A 117 -18.10 -8.21 -0.34
CA PRO A 117 -18.19 -8.54 1.09
C PRO A 117 -18.48 -10.03 1.34
N ARG A 118 -19.27 -10.67 0.47
CA ARG A 118 -19.53 -12.10 0.54
C ARG A 118 -18.28 -12.93 0.29
N TYR A 119 -17.50 -12.61 -0.75
CA TYR A 119 -16.23 -13.26 -1.03
C TYR A 119 -15.26 -13.19 0.15
N ILE A 120 -15.17 -12.03 0.81
CA ILE A 120 -14.33 -11.86 2.00
C ILE A 120 -14.84 -12.73 3.15
N ALA A 121 -16.15 -12.72 3.40
CA ALA A 121 -16.76 -13.51 4.48
C ALA A 121 -16.54 -15.01 4.28
N ASP A 122 -16.71 -15.51 3.06
CA ASP A 122 -16.48 -16.91 2.70
C ASP A 122 -15.02 -17.31 2.95
N ARG A 123 -14.05 -16.45 2.59
CA ARG A 123 -12.61 -16.68 2.83
C ARG A 123 -12.20 -16.61 4.30
N LEU A 124 -13.01 -15.96 5.13
CA LEU A 124 -12.84 -15.90 6.58
C LEU A 124 -13.66 -16.97 7.32
N ALA A 125 -14.38 -17.83 6.59
CA ALA A 125 -15.29 -18.84 7.14
C ALA A 125 -16.34 -18.25 8.11
N ILE A 126 -16.88 -17.07 7.79
CA ILE A 126 -17.94 -16.40 8.55
C ILE A 126 -19.09 -15.97 7.65
N SER A 127 -20.24 -15.67 8.24
CA SER A 127 -21.35 -15.08 7.48
C SER A 127 -21.04 -13.63 7.08
N PRO A 128 -21.60 -13.10 5.97
CA PRO A 128 -21.51 -11.69 5.63
C PRO A 128 -22.01 -10.78 6.75
N ARG A 129 -23.10 -11.15 7.42
CA ARG A 129 -23.64 -10.38 8.57
C ARG A 129 -22.62 -10.28 9.70
N SER A 130 -21.91 -11.37 10.00
CA SER A 130 -20.84 -11.39 10.99
C SER A 130 -19.65 -10.52 10.58
N LEU A 131 -19.32 -10.48 9.28
CA LEU A 131 -18.28 -9.60 8.76
C LEU A 131 -18.63 -8.12 8.99
N TYR A 132 -19.83 -7.68 8.58
CA TYR A 132 -20.29 -6.31 8.82
C TYR A 132 -20.30 -5.97 10.30
N ARG A 133 -20.89 -6.84 11.13
CA ARG A 133 -20.95 -6.63 12.58
C ARG A 133 -19.56 -6.51 13.20
N LYS A 134 -18.62 -7.39 12.82
CA LYS A 134 -17.25 -7.32 13.32
C LYS A 134 -16.51 -6.07 12.84
N MET A 135 -16.72 -5.62 11.61
CA MET A 135 -16.13 -4.35 11.13
C MET A 135 -16.67 -3.15 11.93
N GLU A 136 -17.98 -3.13 12.18
CA GLU A 136 -18.64 -2.10 12.99
C GLU A 136 -18.20 -2.12 14.45
N GLU A 137 -18.10 -3.30 15.07
CA GLU A 137 -17.57 -3.49 16.44
C GLU A 137 -16.12 -2.96 16.59
N ILE A 138 -15.36 -2.95 15.49
CA ILE A 138 -13.98 -2.44 15.44
C ILE A 138 -13.94 -0.94 15.12
N GLY A 139 -15.06 -0.34 14.69
CA GLY A 139 -15.14 1.07 14.30
C GLY A 139 -14.57 1.36 12.91
N GLU A 140 -14.50 0.35 12.04
CA GLU A 140 -13.95 0.46 10.69
C GLU A 140 -15.02 0.69 9.63
N ASP A 141 -14.58 1.14 8.45
CA ASP A 141 -15.43 1.29 7.27
C ASP A 141 -16.17 -0.03 6.95
N SER A 142 -17.36 0.07 6.35
CA SER A 142 -18.06 -1.12 5.88
C SER A 142 -17.17 -1.93 4.92
N PRO A 143 -17.27 -3.28 4.87
CA PRO A 143 -16.53 -4.10 3.90
C PRO A 143 -16.62 -3.58 2.46
N THR A 144 -17.80 -3.07 2.06
CA THR A 144 -18.03 -2.48 0.74
C THR A 144 -17.18 -1.24 0.52
N ASP A 145 -17.14 -0.35 1.51
CA ASP A 145 -16.42 0.92 1.40
C ASP A 145 -14.92 0.73 1.55
N LEU A 146 -14.49 -0.23 2.37
CA LEU A 146 -13.09 -0.63 2.48
C LEU A 146 -12.54 -1.14 1.14
N ILE A 147 -13.28 -1.99 0.42
CA ILE A 147 -12.90 -2.43 -0.94
C ILE A 147 -12.72 -1.22 -1.86
N LYS A 148 -13.70 -0.29 -1.90
CA LYS A 148 -13.62 0.92 -2.75
C LYS A 148 -12.40 1.77 -2.39
N LYS A 149 -12.13 1.94 -1.09
CA LYS A 149 -11.03 2.75 -0.56
C LYS A 149 -9.67 2.18 -0.96
N CYS A 150 -9.49 0.86 -0.87
CA CYS A 150 -8.30 0.16 -1.33
C CYS A 150 -8.11 0.30 -2.85
N ARG A 151 -9.17 0.09 -3.64
CA ARG A 151 -9.11 0.27 -5.10
C ARG A 151 -8.76 1.70 -5.50
N LEU A 152 -9.37 2.69 -4.85
CA LEU A 152 -9.03 4.11 -5.07
C LEU A 152 -7.57 4.42 -4.76
N HIS A 153 -7.02 3.81 -3.72
CA HIS A 153 -5.61 4.00 -3.37
C HIS A 153 -4.70 3.49 -4.49
N ILE A 154 -4.95 2.29 -5.03
CA ILE A 154 -4.20 1.77 -6.18
C ILE A 154 -4.37 2.67 -7.41
N ALA A 155 -5.59 3.14 -7.69
CA ALA A 155 -5.82 4.05 -8.81
C ALA A 155 -5.02 5.35 -8.70
N LYS A 156 -4.99 5.94 -7.50
CA LYS A 156 -4.16 7.12 -7.20
C LYS A 156 -2.68 6.83 -7.50
N ASP A 157 -2.17 5.71 -7.01
CA ASP A 157 -0.77 5.36 -7.21
C ASP A 157 -0.44 5.14 -8.69
N LEU A 158 -1.31 4.46 -9.44
CA LEU A 158 -1.14 4.24 -10.88
C LEU A 158 -1.20 5.56 -11.67
N LEU A 159 -2.02 6.53 -11.24
CA LEU A 159 -2.10 7.85 -11.87
C LEU A 159 -0.78 8.61 -11.77
N LEU A 160 -0.09 8.49 -10.62
CA LEU A 160 1.13 9.22 -10.30
C LEU A 160 2.40 8.51 -10.81
N THR A 161 2.39 7.18 -10.84
CA THR A 161 3.60 6.37 -11.14
C THR A 161 3.66 5.88 -12.59
N THR A 162 2.56 5.95 -13.34
CA THR A 162 2.49 5.41 -14.70
C THR A 162 1.89 6.40 -15.70
N LYS A 163 2.20 6.19 -16.98
CA LYS A 163 1.58 6.89 -18.11
C LYS A 163 0.34 6.18 -18.68
N LYS A 164 -0.19 5.18 -17.96
CA LYS A 164 -1.37 4.41 -18.39
C LYS A 164 -2.57 5.33 -18.61
N THR A 165 -3.41 4.99 -19.58
CA THR A 165 -4.68 5.68 -19.81
C THR A 165 -5.59 5.56 -18.59
N ILE A 166 -6.54 6.49 -18.44
CA ILE A 166 -7.49 6.43 -17.32
C ILE A 166 -8.26 5.10 -17.33
N ASP A 167 -8.59 4.59 -18.51
CA ASP A 167 -9.31 3.32 -18.66
C ASP A 167 -8.51 2.10 -18.18
N GLU A 168 -7.21 2.03 -18.52
CA GLU A 168 -6.32 1.00 -17.99
C GLU A 168 -6.20 1.11 -16.47
N ILE A 169 -6.16 2.32 -15.91
CA ILE A 169 -6.09 2.53 -14.47
C ILE A 169 -7.36 2.08 -13.76
N VAL A 170 -8.53 2.35 -14.33
CA VAL A 170 -9.79 1.83 -13.78
C VAL A 170 -9.76 0.30 -13.72
N PHE A 171 -9.27 -0.33 -14.80
CA PHE A 171 -9.17 -1.77 -14.89
C PHE A 171 -8.16 -2.34 -13.87
N ASP A 172 -6.94 -1.80 -13.84
CA ASP A 172 -5.84 -2.28 -12.99
C ASP A 172 -6.06 -2.01 -11.50
N SER A 173 -6.83 -0.98 -11.17
CA SER A 173 -7.29 -0.74 -9.79
C SER A 173 -8.46 -1.62 -9.38
N GLY A 174 -9.00 -2.44 -10.30
CA GLY A 174 -10.03 -3.43 -10.03
C GLY A 174 -11.46 -2.90 -10.00
N PHE A 175 -11.70 -1.67 -10.47
CA PHE A 175 -13.07 -1.18 -10.60
C PHE A 175 -13.76 -1.83 -11.80
N SER A 176 -14.85 -2.57 -11.52
CA SER A 176 -15.69 -3.16 -12.57
C SER A 176 -16.57 -2.14 -13.29
N ASN A 177 -16.85 -1.00 -12.65
CA ASN A 177 -17.72 0.04 -13.18
C ASN A 177 -17.01 1.41 -13.18
N LYS A 178 -16.77 1.96 -14.38
CA LYS A 178 -16.16 3.29 -14.58
C LYS A 178 -16.96 4.41 -13.92
N VAL A 179 -18.30 4.37 -13.98
CA VAL A 179 -19.17 5.39 -13.37
C VAL A 179 -18.97 5.42 -11.86
N THR A 180 -18.95 4.26 -11.23
CA THR A 180 -18.65 4.16 -9.79
C THR A 180 -17.27 4.69 -9.48
N PHE A 181 -16.25 4.33 -10.27
CA PHE A 181 -14.89 4.84 -10.10
C PHE A 181 -14.83 6.38 -10.15
N PHE A 182 -15.35 7.00 -11.21
CA PHE A 182 -15.30 8.46 -11.35
C PHE A 182 -16.05 9.16 -10.23
N LYS A 183 -17.21 8.63 -9.82
CA LYS A 183 -17.98 9.15 -8.69
C LYS A 183 -17.16 9.13 -7.41
N VAL A 184 -16.67 7.95 -7.00
CA VAL A 184 -15.96 7.80 -5.72
C VAL A 184 -14.58 8.46 -5.73
N PHE A 185 -13.94 8.57 -6.89
CA PHE A 185 -12.68 9.30 -7.04
C PHE A 185 -12.91 10.81 -6.83
N ARG A 186 -13.94 11.37 -7.48
CA ARG A 186 -14.26 12.80 -7.36
C ARG A 186 -14.76 13.15 -5.96
N GLU A 187 -15.56 12.29 -5.34
CA GLU A 187 -15.98 12.46 -3.94
C GLU A 187 -14.78 12.51 -2.99
N LYS A 188 -13.71 11.73 -3.25
CA LYS A 188 -12.55 11.65 -2.37
C LYS A 188 -11.49 12.73 -2.62
N TYR A 189 -11.24 13.08 -3.88
CA TYR A 189 -10.12 13.95 -4.28
C TYR A 189 -10.59 15.30 -4.83
N GLU A 190 -11.89 15.56 -4.83
CA GLU A 190 -12.54 16.81 -5.27
C GLU A 190 -12.20 17.22 -6.73
N CYS A 191 -11.65 16.30 -7.52
CA CYS A 191 -11.29 16.51 -8.92
C CYS A 191 -11.38 15.20 -9.72
N THR A 192 -11.27 15.31 -11.04
CA THR A 192 -11.23 14.14 -11.92
C THR A 192 -9.86 13.45 -11.89
N PRO A 193 -9.76 12.15 -12.19
CA PRO A 193 -8.49 11.43 -12.32
C PRO A 193 -7.48 12.11 -13.27
N LYS A 194 -7.99 12.72 -14.35
CA LYS A 194 -7.15 13.45 -15.32
C LYS A 194 -6.58 14.73 -14.72
N GLU A 195 -7.41 15.54 -14.08
CA GLU A 195 -6.98 16.76 -13.38
C GLU A 195 -6.02 16.42 -12.23
N PHE A 196 -6.31 15.36 -11.48
CA PHE A 196 -5.46 14.88 -10.40
C PHE A 196 -4.04 14.59 -10.92
N ARG A 197 -3.94 13.82 -12.01
CA ARG A 197 -2.66 13.53 -12.65
C ARG A 197 -1.95 14.80 -13.16
N GLN A 198 -2.68 15.73 -13.79
CA GLN A 198 -2.09 16.96 -14.32
C GLN A 198 -1.53 17.86 -13.20
N LYS A 199 -2.28 18.06 -12.12
CA LYS A 199 -1.84 18.85 -10.96
C LYS A 199 -0.52 18.30 -10.38
N HIS A 200 -0.44 16.98 -10.22
CA HIS A 200 0.71 16.35 -9.58
C HIS A 200 1.90 16.09 -10.53
N LEU A 201 1.73 16.22 -11.85
CA LEU A 201 2.83 16.25 -12.81
C LEU A 201 3.46 17.65 -12.91
N ALA A 202 2.65 18.70 -12.76
CA ALA A 202 3.11 20.09 -12.79
C ALA A 202 3.93 20.49 -11.57
N GLU A 203 3.79 19.79 -10.44
CA GLU A 203 4.60 19.98 -9.22
C GLU A 203 5.96 19.27 -9.28
N VAL A 204 6.26 18.52 -10.35
CA VAL A 204 7.48 17.70 -10.51
C VAL A 204 8.34 18.19 -11.70
N GLN A 205 8.00 19.34 -12.29
CA GLN A 205 8.79 20.06 -13.30
C GLN A 205 9.26 21.42 -12.76
#